data_AF-A0A920APQ6-F1
#
_entry.id   AF-A0A920APQ6-F1
#
_cell.length_a   1.000
_cell.length_b   1.000
_cell.length_c   1.000
_cell.angle_alpha   90.00
_cell.angle_beta   90.00
_cell.angle_gamma   90.00
#
_symmetry.space_group_name_H-M   'P 1'
#
loop_
_entity.id
_entity.type
_entity.pdbx_description
1 polymer ?
#
loop_
_entity_poly.entity_id
_entity_poly.type
_entity_poly.pdbx_seq_one_letter_code
_entity_poly.pdbx_strand_id
1 'polypeptide(L)'
;MDGHPQAKTPNIDRLSKEGVLFTNAHANVPVCQPSRASFMTGISPLRSRMWGFDNWMKNKLLAQATTLPEFFNAKGYVSMQSGKVFHSPKKVLGALWGLKKIMAP
;
A
#
# COMPACT_ATOMS: atom_id res chain seq x y z
N MET A 1 -25.92 9.69 10.32
CA MET A 1 -25.20 8.44 10.68
C MET A 1 -24.65 8.69 12.06
N ASP A 2 -25.19 8.03 13.08
CA ASP A 2 -24.82 8.31 14.47
C ASP A 2 -23.51 7.61 14.90
N GLY A 3 -22.86 6.91 13.95
CA GLY A 3 -21.49 6.42 14.05
C GLY A 3 -21.25 5.52 15.27
N HIS A 4 -20.09 5.70 15.92
CA HIS A 4 -19.70 5.02 17.15
C HIS A 4 -19.45 6.07 18.25
N PRO A 5 -20.45 6.42 19.08
CA PRO A 5 -20.36 7.55 20.01
C PRO A 5 -19.28 7.41 21.10
N GLN A 6 -18.82 6.19 21.36
CA GLN A 6 -17.72 5.91 22.29
C GLN A 6 -16.33 6.21 21.71
N ALA A 7 -16.19 6.25 20.39
CA ALA A 7 -14.92 6.51 19.72
C ALA A 7 -14.64 8.01 19.69
N LYS A 8 -13.59 8.44 20.40
CA LYS A 8 -13.16 9.84 20.42
C LYS A 8 -12.13 10.08 19.31
N THR A 9 -12.57 10.49 18.12
CA THR A 9 -11.71 10.64 16.93
C THR A 9 -11.73 12.04 16.31
N PRO A 10 -11.56 13.13 17.09
CA PRO A 10 -11.84 14.49 16.63
C PRO A 10 -11.05 14.92 15.38
N ASN A 11 -9.81 14.44 15.24
CA ASN A 11 -8.98 14.75 14.07
C ASN A 11 -9.42 14.00 12.80
N ILE A 12 -9.89 12.76 12.93
CA ILE A 12 -10.43 11.97 11.81
C ILE A 12 -11.82 12.50 11.41
N ASP A 13 -12.62 12.91 12.39
CA ASP A 13 -13.93 13.52 12.17
C ASP A 13 -13.81 14.87 11.46
N ARG A 14 -12.75 15.63 11.73
CA ARG A 14 -12.43 16.84 10.98
C ARG A 14 -12.05 16.51 9.53
N LEU A 15 -11.18 15.52 9.32
CA LEU A 15 -10.79 15.08 7.97
C LEU A 15 -11.98 14.60 7.14
N SER A 16 -12.95 13.89 7.75
CA SER A 16 -14.14 13.42 7.04
C SER A 16 -15.08 14.55 6.61
N LYS A 17 -15.08 15.68 7.32
CA LYS A 17 -15.84 16.90 6.97
C LYS A 17 -15.17 17.73 5.88
N GLU A 18 -13.85 17.66 5.77
CA GLU A 18 -13.05 18.38 4.76
C GLU A 18 -12.83 17.59 3.47
N GLY A 19 -13.19 16.30 3.45
CA GLY A 19 -13.01 15.39 2.31
C GLY A 19 -14.29 14.70 1.88
N VAL A 20 -14.14 13.55 1.23
CA VAL A 20 -15.25 12.68 0.81
C VAL A 20 -15.22 11.40 1.62
N LEU A 21 -16.31 11.12 2.34
CA LEU A 21 -16.47 9.90 3.12
C LEU A 21 -17.10 8.79 2.28
N PHE A 22 -16.35 7.70 2.05
CA PHE A 22 -16.88 6.48 1.48
C PHE A 22 -17.46 5.60 2.60
N THR A 23 -18.79 5.51 2.67
CA THR A 23 -19.50 4.74 3.71
C THR A 23 -19.58 3.25 3.42
N ASN A 24 -19.19 2.84 2.21
CA ASN A 24 -19.20 1.44 1.77
C ASN A 24 -17.87 1.06 1.10
N ALA A 25 -16.79 1.07 1.87
CA ALA A 25 -15.44 0.72 1.41
C ALA A 25 -15.02 -0.66 1.94
N HIS A 26 -14.63 -1.57 1.04
CA HIS A 26 -14.23 -2.94 1.40
C HIS A 26 -12.78 -3.23 1.02
N ALA A 27 -12.05 -3.89 1.93
CA ALA A 27 -10.84 -4.60 1.55
C ALA A 27 -11.22 -5.87 0.77
N ASN A 28 -10.51 -6.17 -0.30
CA ASN A 28 -10.76 -7.36 -1.12
C ASN A 28 -10.29 -8.69 -0.48
N VAL A 29 -9.55 -8.62 0.62
CA VAL A 29 -9.16 -9.77 1.45
C VAL A 29 -8.89 -9.29 2.89
N PRO A 30 -9.37 -9.98 3.94
CA PRO A 30 -9.20 -9.57 5.33
C PRO A 30 -7.83 -10.00 5.93
N VAL A 31 -6.76 -9.99 5.12
CA VAL A 31 -5.40 -10.36 5.54
C VAL A 31 -4.42 -9.31 5.04
N CYS A 32 -3.57 -8.80 5.94
CA CYS A 32 -2.80 -7.60 5.64
C CYS A 32 -1.82 -7.73 4.47
N GLN A 33 -1.12 -8.86 4.31
CA GLN A 33 -0.16 -9.06 3.22
C GLN A 33 -0.82 -9.09 1.82
N PRO A 34 -1.83 -9.93 1.54
CA PRO A 34 -2.48 -9.94 0.23
C PRO A 34 -3.34 -8.69 -0.02
N SER A 35 -3.95 -8.09 1.00
CA SER A 35 -4.71 -6.84 0.87
C SER A 35 -3.81 -5.69 0.42
N ARG A 36 -2.65 -5.52 1.08
CA ARG A 36 -1.69 -4.47 0.73
C ARG A 36 -1.06 -4.70 -0.63
N ALA A 37 -0.68 -5.93 -0.95
CA ALA A 37 -0.12 -6.26 -2.26
C ALA A 37 -1.13 -5.97 -3.36
N SER A 38 -2.40 -6.32 -3.15
CA SER A 38 -3.47 -6.04 -4.10
C SER A 38 -3.70 -4.55 -4.30
N PHE A 39 -3.85 -3.79 -3.21
CA PHE A 39 -4.06 -2.35 -3.26
C PHE A 39 -2.90 -1.63 -3.98
N MET A 40 -1.65 -2.01 -3.68
CA MET A 40 -0.48 -1.35 -4.24
C MET A 40 -0.21 -1.71 -5.71
N THR A 41 -0.67 -2.86 -6.20
CA THR A 41 -0.43 -3.30 -7.59
C THR A 41 -1.67 -3.19 -8.48
N GLY A 42 -2.86 -2.97 -7.90
CA GLY A 42 -4.14 -3.06 -8.61
C GLY A 42 -4.55 -4.49 -8.98
N ILE A 43 -3.82 -5.52 -8.54
CA ILE A 43 -4.08 -6.92 -8.90
C ILE A 43 -4.92 -7.61 -7.82
N SER A 44 -6.10 -8.11 -8.19
CA SER A 44 -6.99 -8.84 -7.28
C SER A 44 -6.31 -10.08 -6.66
N PRO A 45 -6.56 -10.40 -5.36
CA PRO A 45 -6.08 -11.62 -4.72
C PRO A 45 -6.52 -12.90 -5.46
N LEU A 46 -7.69 -12.88 -6.11
CA LEU A 46 -8.17 -13.99 -6.94
C LEU A 46 -7.25 -14.26 -8.15
N ARG A 47 -6.63 -13.19 -8.70
CA ARG A 47 -5.71 -13.27 -9.82
C ARG A 47 -4.30 -13.61 -9.36
N SER A 48 -3.83 -12.99 -8.28
CA SER A 48 -2.49 -13.25 -7.75
C SER A 48 -2.39 -14.59 -7.03
N ARG A 49 -3.51 -15.16 -6.56
CA ARG A 49 -3.58 -16.37 -5.72
C ARG A 49 -2.74 -16.26 -4.45
N MET A 50 -2.55 -15.04 -3.97
CA MET A 50 -1.85 -14.78 -2.72
C MET A 50 -2.86 -14.73 -1.58
N TRP A 51 -2.81 -15.70 -0.67
CA TRP A 51 -3.77 -15.84 0.44
C TRP A 51 -3.17 -15.68 1.83
N GLY A 52 -1.84 -15.83 1.94
CA GLY A 52 -1.12 -15.83 3.22
C GLY A 52 -0.04 -14.76 3.34
N PHE A 53 0.90 -15.03 4.23
CA PHE A 53 2.00 -14.11 4.59
C PHE A 53 3.29 -14.36 3.81
N ASP A 54 3.22 -15.10 2.70
CA ASP A 54 4.38 -15.28 1.82
C ASP A 54 4.91 -13.93 1.34
N ASN A 55 6.20 -13.90 1.01
CA ASN A 55 6.78 -12.71 0.42
C ASN A 55 6.13 -12.46 -0.96
N TRP A 56 5.36 -11.36 -1.07
CA TRP A 56 4.66 -11.00 -2.31
C TRP A 56 5.59 -10.81 -3.51
N MET A 57 6.86 -10.47 -3.29
CA MET A 57 7.88 -10.36 -4.36
C MET A 57 8.25 -11.72 -4.97
N LYS A 58 7.94 -12.85 -4.31
CA LYS A 58 8.11 -14.19 -4.89
C LYS A 58 6.96 -14.56 -5.83
N ASN A 59 5.85 -13.83 -5.79
CA ASN A 59 4.75 -14.03 -6.71
C ASN A 59 5.10 -13.39 -8.05
N LYS A 60 5.27 -14.22 -9.10
CA LYS A 60 5.71 -13.76 -10.43
C LYS A 60 4.84 -12.64 -11.01
N LEU A 61 3.52 -12.73 -10.81
CA LEU A 61 2.58 -11.73 -11.32
C LEU A 61 2.72 -10.40 -10.57
N LEU A 62 2.77 -10.45 -9.24
CA LEU A 62 2.88 -9.22 -8.44
C LEU A 62 4.25 -8.56 -8.56
N ALA A 63 5.33 -9.34 -8.67
CA ALA A 63 6.69 -8.83 -8.80
C ALA A 63 6.96 -8.06 -10.10
N GLN A 64 6.17 -8.31 -11.14
CA GLN A 64 6.24 -7.63 -12.43
C GLN A 64 5.27 -6.43 -12.53
N ALA A 65 4.35 -6.28 -11.58
CA ALA A 65 3.38 -5.20 -11.59
C ALA A 65 4.04 -3.88 -11.15
N THR A 66 3.74 -2.80 -11.87
CA THR A 66 4.08 -1.45 -11.41
C THR A 66 3.25 -1.15 -10.17
N THR A 67 3.93 -0.88 -9.06
CA THR A 67 3.26 -0.46 -7.82
C THR A 67 2.85 1.00 -7.88
N LEU A 68 1.85 1.38 -7.09
CA LEU A 68 1.39 2.77 -6.93
C LEU A 68 2.56 3.76 -6.68
N PRO A 69 3.48 3.55 -5.70
CA PRO A 69 4.62 4.45 -5.53
C PRO A 69 5.60 4.43 -6.72
N GLU A 70 5.81 3.31 -7.40
CA GLU A 70 6.64 3.28 -8.62
C GLU A 70 6.03 4.09 -9.76
N PHE A 71 4.70 4.04 -9.91
CA PHE A 71 3.98 4.85 -10.90
C PHE A 71 4.15 6.35 -10.61
N PHE A 72 3.97 6.78 -9.36
CA PHE A 72 4.19 8.18 -8.97
C PHE A 72 5.64 8.62 -9.15
N ASN A 73 6.61 7.79 -8.76
CA ASN A 73 8.03 8.08 -8.95
C ASN A 73 8.39 8.26 -10.44
N ALA A 74 7.85 7.44 -11.33
CA ALA A 74 8.05 7.56 -12.77
C ALA A 74 7.45 8.86 -13.35
N LYS A 75 6.56 9.54 -12.62
CA LYS A 75 5.95 10.82 -12.99
C LYS A 75 6.54 12.02 -12.25
N GLY A 76 7.69 11.86 -11.61
CA GLY A 76 8.43 12.97 -10.97
C GLY A 76 7.99 13.28 -9.54
N TYR A 77 7.09 12.48 -8.95
CA TYR A 77 6.75 12.61 -7.53
C TYR A 77 7.80 11.94 -6.66
N VAL A 78 8.05 12.50 -5.47
CA VAL A 78 8.83 11.84 -4.43
C VAL A 78 7.88 10.98 -3.59
N SER A 79 7.97 9.65 -3.75
CA SER A 79 7.19 8.71 -2.92
C SER A 79 7.97 8.29 -1.68
N MET A 80 7.46 8.64 -0.50
CA MET A 80 8.05 8.28 0.79
C MET A 80 7.17 7.25 1.51
N GLN A 81 7.81 6.32 2.24
CA GLN A 81 7.13 5.36 3.10
C GLN A 81 7.53 5.59 4.55
N SER A 82 6.52 5.60 5.45
CA SER A 82 6.71 5.55 6.90
C SER A 82 5.87 4.42 7.50
N GLY A 83 6.45 3.64 8.41
CA GLY A 83 5.77 2.51 9.05
C GLY A 83 5.39 1.36 8.11
N LYS A 84 4.23 0.74 8.38
CA LYS A 84 3.75 -0.46 7.70
C LYS A 84 2.92 -0.11 6.46
N VAL A 85 3.58 -0.06 5.29
CA VAL A 85 2.92 0.16 3.98
C VAL A 85 2.82 -1.17 3.22
N PHE A 86 3.94 -1.79 2.87
CA PHE A 86 4.00 -3.19 2.48
C PHE A 86 4.15 -4.09 3.73
N HIS A 87 3.71 -5.35 3.64
CA HIS A 87 3.85 -6.31 4.75
C HIS A 87 5.23 -6.99 4.76
N SER A 88 5.72 -7.42 3.60
CA SER A 88 7.12 -7.81 3.43
C SER A 88 7.92 -6.61 2.94
N PRO A 89 9.08 -6.29 3.56
CA PRO A 89 9.94 -5.25 3.03
C PRO A 89 10.45 -5.66 1.65
N LYS A 90 10.31 -4.78 0.66
CA LYS A 90 11.25 -4.80 -0.47
C LYS A 90 12.59 -4.42 0.17
N LYS A 91 13.64 -5.26 0.07
CA LYS A 91 14.99 -4.86 0.49
C LYS A 91 15.39 -3.67 -0.38
N VAL A 92 15.08 -2.47 0.08
CA VAL A 92 15.40 -1.22 -0.59
C VAL A 92 16.48 -0.59 0.26
N LEU A 93 17.70 -1.06 0.06
CA LEU A 93 18.90 -0.56 0.74
C LEU A 93 19.32 0.85 0.23
N GLY A 94 18.46 1.60 -0.48
CA GLY A 94 18.92 2.85 -1.12
C GLY A 94 17.91 3.93 -1.48
N ALA A 95 16.59 3.71 -1.38
CA ALA A 95 15.64 4.73 -1.87
C ALA A 95 15.20 5.76 -0.82
N LEU A 96 15.60 5.63 0.45
CA LEU A 96 15.21 6.58 1.50
C LEU A 96 15.89 7.96 1.38
N TRP A 97 16.88 8.13 0.49
CA TRP A 97 17.71 9.34 0.41
C TRP A 97 18.09 9.78 -1.01
N GLY A 98 17.28 9.49 -2.03
CA GLY A 98 17.57 9.97 -3.40
C GLY A 98 18.91 9.48 -3.97
N LEU A 99 19.55 8.50 -3.36
CA LEU A 99 20.77 7.88 -3.86
C LEU A 99 20.38 6.98 -5.02
N LYS A 100 20.44 7.54 -6.24
CA LYS A 100 20.58 6.76 -7.47
C LYS A 100 21.60 5.65 -7.23
N LYS A 101 21.27 4.44 -7.70
CA LYS A 101 22.16 3.29 -7.91
C LYS A 101 23.65 3.67 -7.81
N ILE A 102 24.24 3.46 -6.64
CA ILE A 102 25.68 3.21 -6.52
C ILE A 102 25.76 1.75 -6.13
N MET A 103 26.55 0.99 -6.91
CA MET A 103 26.85 -0.44 -6.81
C MET A 103 25.94 -1.39 -7.60
N ALA A 104 26.31 -1.57 -8.87
CA ALA A 104 26.58 -2.90 -9.42
C ALA A 104 27.89 -2.82 -10.22
N PRO A 105 28.89 -3.68 -9.99
CA PRO A 105 29.35 -4.58 -11.04
C PRO A 105 28.32 -5.68 -11.29
#